data_AF-A0A3N7HNV3-F1
#
_entry.id   AF-A0A3N7HNV3-F1
#
_cell.length_a   1.000
_cell.length_b   1.000
_cell.length_c   1.000
_cell.angle_alpha   90.00
_cell.angle_beta   90.00
_cell.angle_gamma   90.00
#
_symmetry.space_group_name_H-M   'P 1'
#
loop_
_entity.id
_entity.type
_entity.pdbx_description
1 polymer ?
#
loop_
_entity_poly.entity_id
_entity_poly.type
_entity_poly.pdbx_seq_one_letter_code
_entity_poly.pdbx_strand_id
1 'polypeptide(L)'
;MSYEETNRFQESLGSVSQGVSQQAVSRLPIHKYSPSSSKGKSGGDTECVICKMEYERGDRLITLPCAHQYHEDCIKKWLEDHKDCCVCKEEVSV
;
A
#
# COMPACT_ATOMS: atom_id res chain seq x y z
N MET A 1 -13.31 20.14 -41.98
CA MET A 1 -12.41 19.49 -41.02
C MET A 1 -13.32 18.90 -39.96
N SER A 2 -13.79 17.70 -40.25
CA SER A 2 -14.81 16.99 -39.48
C SER A 2 -14.23 16.49 -38.16
N TYR A 3 -15.10 16.40 -37.17
CA TYR A 3 -14.90 16.16 -35.74
C TYR A 3 -14.26 14.80 -35.37
N GLU A 4 -13.54 14.19 -36.30
CA GLU A 4 -13.10 12.80 -36.25
C GLU A 4 -11.68 12.64 -35.65
N GLU A 5 -10.95 13.73 -35.40
CA GLU A 5 -9.60 13.67 -34.81
C GLU A 5 -9.55 13.93 -33.30
N THR A 6 -10.58 14.53 -32.69
CA THR A 6 -10.50 14.95 -31.28
C THR A 6 -11.22 14.02 -30.30
N ASN A 7 -11.90 12.97 -30.76
CA ASN A 7 -12.61 12.03 -29.87
C ASN A 7 -11.90 10.68 -29.66
N ARG A 8 -10.63 10.56 -30.07
CA ARG A 8 -9.83 9.34 -29.91
C ARG A 8 -8.95 9.32 -28.64
N PHE A 9 -9.29 10.14 -27.65
CA PHE A 9 -8.54 10.23 -26.39
C PHE A 9 -9.38 9.96 -25.13
N GLN A 10 -10.67 9.62 -25.27
CA GLN A 10 -11.58 9.52 -24.11
C GLN A 10 -11.96 8.08 -23.69
N GLU A 11 -11.46 7.04 -24.36
CA GLU A 11 -11.95 5.67 -24.14
C GLU A 11 -10.96 4.71 -23.44
N SER A 12 -10.05 5.23 -22.62
CA SER A 12 -9.05 4.38 -21.95
C SER A 12 -8.69 4.75 -20.52
N LEU A 13 -9.58 5.46 -19.82
CA LEU A 13 -9.59 5.43 -18.35
C LEU A 13 -10.61 4.39 -17.88
N GLY A 14 -10.27 3.14 -18.17
CA GLY A 14 -11.02 1.97 -17.74
C GLY A 14 -11.06 1.87 -16.22
N SER A 15 -12.27 1.67 -15.72
CA SER A 15 -12.58 1.05 -14.42
C SER A 15 -12.26 1.89 -13.18
N VAL A 16 -13.17 2.83 -12.90
CA VAL A 16 -13.36 3.39 -11.57
C VAL A 16 -13.63 2.29 -10.53
N SER A 17 -12.86 2.38 -9.44
CA SER A 17 -13.07 1.82 -8.10
C SER A 17 -13.26 0.32 -7.96
N GLN A 18 -12.35 -0.31 -7.20
CA GLN A 18 -12.80 -1.29 -6.22
C GLN A 18 -11.76 -1.43 -5.10
N GLY A 19 -11.49 -0.37 -4.33
CA GLY A 19 -10.60 -0.43 -3.16
C GLY A 19 -10.78 -1.74 -2.36
N VAL A 20 -9.70 -2.24 -1.75
CA VAL A 20 -9.78 -3.46 -0.93
C VAL A 20 -10.59 -3.11 0.30
N SER A 21 -11.62 -3.90 0.61
CA SER A 21 -12.47 -3.63 1.77
C SER A 21 -11.62 -3.56 3.04
N GLN A 22 -11.85 -2.58 3.93
CA GLN A 22 -11.07 -2.40 5.17
C GLN A 22 -10.91 -3.68 6.00
N GLN A 23 -11.95 -4.54 5.97
CA GLN A 23 -11.97 -5.83 6.67
C GLN A 23 -10.93 -6.80 6.15
N ALA A 24 -10.72 -6.80 4.84
CA ALA A 24 -9.74 -7.61 4.15
C ALA A 24 -8.32 -7.23 4.57
N VAL A 25 -8.03 -5.93 4.61
CA VAL A 25 -6.75 -5.37 5.11
C VAL A 25 -6.50 -5.77 6.56
N SER A 26 -7.53 -5.69 7.40
CA SER A 26 -7.40 -5.99 8.83
C SER A 26 -7.13 -7.47 9.14
N ARG A 27 -7.28 -8.37 8.16
CA ARG A 27 -6.98 -9.80 8.28
C ARG A 27 -5.52 -10.13 7.95
N LEU A 28 -4.79 -9.19 7.36
CA LEU A 28 -3.38 -9.38 7.03
C LEU A 28 -2.52 -9.50 8.31
N PRO A 29 -1.36 -10.17 8.22
CA PRO A 29 -0.46 -10.32 9.36
C PRO A 29 0.07 -8.95 9.82
N ILE A 30 -0.41 -8.52 10.98
CA ILE A 30 0.07 -7.33 11.69
C ILE A 30 1.10 -7.78 12.73
N HIS A 31 2.25 -7.11 12.75
CA HIS A 31 3.27 -7.29 13.76
C HIS A 31 3.64 -5.95 14.38
N LYS A 32 4.20 -5.98 15.59
CA LYS A 32 4.67 -4.76 16.27
C LYS A 32 6.15 -4.54 15.96
N TYR A 33 6.51 -3.33 15.54
CA TYR A 33 7.91 -2.97 15.38
C TYR A 33 8.61 -2.94 16.75
N SER A 34 9.74 -3.64 16.86
CA SER A 34 10.52 -3.75 18.09
C SER A 34 12.01 -3.55 17.79
N PRO A 35 12.59 -2.37 18.08
CA PRO A 35 14.00 -2.10 17.82
C PRO A 35 14.94 -2.95 18.68
N SER A 36 14.47 -3.53 19.79
CA SER A 36 15.28 -4.42 20.65
C SER A 36 15.42 -5.86 20.13
N SER A 37 14.50 -6.31 19.26
CA SER A 37 14.48 -7.68 18.74
C SER A 37 15.28 -7.82 17.44
N SER A 38 15.53 -6.72 16.74
CA SER A 38 16.33 -6.66 15.51
C SER A 38 17.82 -6.58 15.83
N LYS A 39 18.37 -7.63 16.47
CA LYS A 39 19.82 -7.81 16.64
C LYS A 39 20.41 -8.19 15.27
N GLY A 40 20.60 -7.20 14.41
CA GLY A 40 21.23 -7.36 13.10
C GLY A 40 20.25 -7.65 11.97
N LYS A 41 19.93 -6.61 11.21
CA LYS A 41 19.78 -6.58 9.75
C LYS A 41 19.45 -5.15 9.36
N SER A 42 20.48 -4.32 9.37
CA SER A 42 20.47 -3.00 8.72
C SER A 42 20.27 -3.24 7.22
N GLY A 43 19.10 -2.89 6.69
CA GLY A 43 18.81 -3.05 5.27
C GLY A 43 17.33 -3.13 4.90
N GLY A 44 16.43 -3.27 5.87
CA GLY A 44 15.00 -3.01 5.67
C GLY A 44 14.71 -1.54 5.94
N ASP A 45 14.00 -0.88 5.02
CA ASP A 45 13.53 0.50 5.12
C ASP A 45 12.89 0.72 6.50
N THR A 46 13.53 1.51 7.37
CA THR A 46 13.01 1.82 8.71
C THR A 46 11.98 2.94 8.66
N GLU A 47 11.49 3.27 7.48
CA GLU A 47 10.53 4.31 7.23
C GLU A 47 9.33 3.76 6.45
N CYS A 48 8.19 4.39 6.63
CA CYS A 48 7.00 4.06 5.88
C CYS A 48 6.93 4.92 4.63
N VAL A 49 7.06 4.33 3.45
CA VAL A 49 6.97 5.08 2.17
C VAL A 49 5.64 5.83 1.96
N ILE A 50 4.56 5.46 2.66
CA ILE A 50 3.27 6.16 2.57
C ILE A 50 3.31 7.50 3.30
N CYS A 51 3.79 7.52 4.55
CA CYS A 51 3.82 8.74 5.38
C CYS A 51 5.21 9.37 5.50
N LYS A 52 6.24 8.71 4.98
CA LYS A 52 7.67 9.07 5.08
C LYS A 52 8.13 9.30 6.51
N MET A 53 7.57 8.54 7.45
CA MET A 53 7.92 8.58 8.87
C MET A 53 8.64 7.30 9.27
N GLU A 54 9.62 7.45 10.17
CA GLU A 54 10.37 6.35 10.74
C GLU A 54 9.49 5.45 11.62
N TYR A 55 9.75 4.14 11.62
CA TYR A 55 9.05 3.17 12.45
C TYR A 55 9.53 3.24 13.89
N GLU A 56 8.60 3.44 14.83
CA GLU A 56 8.92 3.51 16.25
C GLU A 56 8.53 2.23 17.00
N ARG A 57 9.14 2.04 18.17
CA ARG A 57 8.85 0.87 19.01
C ARG A 57 7.38 0.85 19.40
N GLY A 58 6.70 -0.23 19.03
CA GLY A 58 5.29 -0.43 19.32
C GLY A 58 4.36 -0.04 18.18
N ASP A 59 4.89 0.53 17.09
CA ASP A 59 4.11 0.73 15.87
C ASP A 59 3.61 -0.59 15.31
N ARG A 60 2.39 -0.54 14.79
CA ARG A 60 1.74 -1.69 14.17
C ARG A 60 2.05 -1.66 12.69
N LEU A 61 2.83 -2.64 12.25
CA LEU A 61 3.22 -2.80 10.87
C LEU A 61 2.45 -3.95 10.25
N ILE A 62 1.85 -3.69 9.10
CA ILE A 62 1.27 -4.72 8.25
C ILE A 62 2.33 -5.16 7.24
N THR A 63 2.37 -6.46 6.97
CA THR A 63 3.15 -6.99 5.86
C THR A 63 2.20 -7.45 4.77
N LEU A 64 2.30 -6.85 3.59
CA LEU A 64 1.56 -7.26 2.39
C LEU A 64 2.08 -8.61 1.85
N PRO A 65 1.27 -9.34 1.05
CA PRO A 65 1.71 -10.58 0.40
C PRO A 65 2.91 -10.37 -0.54
N CYS A 66 3.09 -9.16 -1.08
CA CYS A 66 4.25 -8.76 -1.89
C CYS A 66 5.52 -8.46 -1.05
N ALA A 67 5.55 -8.87 0.23
CA ALA A 67 6.63 -8.68 1.19
C ALA A 67 6.97 -7.22 1.58
N HIS A 68 6.13 -6.25 1.21
CA HIS A 68 6.29 -4.85 1.62
C HIS A 68 5.60 -4.56 2.95
N GLN A 69 6.23 -3.71 3.77
CA GLN A 69 5.79 -3.37 5.12
C GLN A 69 5.34 -1.92 5.20
N TYR A 70 4.26 -1.68 5.95
CA TYR A 70 3.67 -0.36 6.14
C TYR A 70 3.07 -0.22 7.52
N HIS A 71 2.87 1.00 8.00
CA HIS A 71 1.99 1.22 9.14
C HIS A 71 0.58 0.72 8.84
N GLU A 72 -0.02 0.02 9.80
CA GLU A 72 -1.39 -0.47 9.75
C GLU A 72 -2.39 0.65 9.41
N ASP A 73 -2.15 1.87 9.92
CA ASP A 73 -3.00 3.02 9.64
C ASP A 73 -2.80 3.56 8.22
N CYS A 74 -1.53 3.71 7.81
CA CYS A 74 -1.18 4.23 6.49
C CYS A 74 -1.66 3.32 5.36
N ILE A 75 -1.45 2.01 5.48
CA ILE A 75 -1.90 1.04 4.47
C ILE A 75 -3.42 0.91 4.44
N LYS A 76 -4.10 1.03 5.59
CA LYS A 76 -5.55 1.09 5.63
C LYS A 76 -6.06 2.27 4.83
N LYS A 77 -5.48 3.44 5.06
CA LYS A 77 -5.83 4.67 4.34
C LYS A 77 -5.51 4.61 2.85
N TRP A 78 -4.40 3.99 2.50
CA TRP A 78 -4.02 3.76 1.11
C TRP A 78 -5.02 2.82 0.41
N LEU A 79 -5.40 1.72 1.07
CA LEU A 79 -6.35 0.73 0.54
C LEU A 79 -7.79 1.22 0.41
N GLU A 80 -8.14 2.35 1.05
CA GLU A 80 -9.39 3.07 0.80
C GLU A 80 -9.46 3.65 -0.62
N ASP A 81 -8.33 4.11 -1.17
CA ASP A 81 -8.25 4.77 -2.49
C ASP A 81 -7.68 3.85 -3.58
N HIS A 82 -6.65 3.06 -3.22
CA HIS A 82 -5.84 2.23 -4.13
C HIS A 82 -5.70 0.80 -3.61
N LYS A 83 -5.96 -0.22 -4.43
CA LYS A 83 -5.88 -1.65 -4.00
C LYS A 83 -4.48 -2.24 -4.08
N ASP A 84 -3.53 -1.44 -4.50
CA ASP A 84 -2.27 -1.89 -5.06
C ASP A 84 -1.14 -1.46 -4.13
N CYS A 85 -0.08 -2.24 -4.07
CA CYS A 85 1.09 -1.87 -3.29
C CYS A 85 1.72 -0.58 -3.85
N CYS A 86 2.01 0.42 -3.01
CA CYS A 86 2.58 1.68 -3.49
C CYS A 86 4.02 1.53 -4.04
N VAL A 87 4.70 0.40 -3.77
CA VAL A 87 6.05 0.12 -4.27
C VAL A 87 6.01 -0.70 -5.57
N CYS A 88 5.31 -1.84 -5.58
CA CYS A 88 5.29 -2.76 -6.73
C CYS A 88 4.03 -2.67 -7.60
N LYS A 89 3.01 -1.91 -7.19
CA LYS A 89 1.68 -1.82 -7.84
C LYS A 89 0.98 -3.17 -7.98
N GLU A 90 1.37 -4.13 -7.14
CA GLU A 90 0.75 -5.45 -7.10
C GLU A 90 -0.54 -5.39 -6.26
N GLU A 91 -1.61 -5.99 -6.77
CA GLU A 91 -2.90 -6.00 -6.08
C GLU A 91 -2.79 -6.74 -4.75
N VAL A 92 -3.27 -6.09 -3.70
CA VAL A 92 -3.36 -6.67 -2.36
C VAL A 92 -4.56 -7.62 -2.34
N SER A 93 -4.32 -8.85 -2.82
CA SER A 93 -5.26 -9.96 -2.66
C SER A 93 -5.14 -10.54 -1.24
N VAL A 94 -6.28 -10.72 -0.58
CA VAL A 94 -6.43 -11.13 0.82
C VAL A 94 -7.38 -12.30 0.96
#